data_AF-A0A6J2HKV7-F1
#
_entry.id   AF-A0A6J2HKV7-F1
#
_cell.length_a   1.000
_cell.length_b   1.000
_cell.length_c   1.000
_cell.angle_alpha   90.00
_cell.angle_beta   90.00
_cell.angle_gamma   90.00
#
_symmetry.space_group_name_H-M   'P 1'
#
loop_
_entity.id
_entity.type
_entity.pdbx_description
1 polymer ?
#
loop_
_entity_poly.entity_id
_entity_poly.type
_entity_poly.pdbx_seq_one_letter_code
_entity_poly.pdbx_strand_id
1 'polypeptide(L)'
;MFHAFFRSTLPVLPLLLVLSPVNSSSCAMENKTTEIHVKYENILIHDINELVNISAQNRDRCCRNKNHKNIKVFFCNDTQEIESLQSMACNMLRFFHKQRISKAFRWKAAFVSCGTLQVLKCKCEGHRKEKVCPHVNVFGKEDTETGEQSRKKCNQEVCELKENISSLRSCWNKFEKIISR
;
A
#
# COMPACT_ATOMS: atom_id res chain seq x y z
N MET A 1 49.73 -13.21 58.91
CA MET A 1 49.22 -11.86 58.59
C MET A 1 49.46 -11.63 57.10
N PHE A 2 48.45 -11.14 56.37
CA PHE A 2 48.31 -11.08 54.89
C PHE A 2 47.97 -12.39 54.16
N HIS A 3 46.74 -12.52 53.68
CA HIS A 3 46.45 -12.42 52.24
C HIS A 3 44.94 -12.26 52.02
N ALA A 4 44.54 -11.07 51.58
CA ALA A 4 43.25 -10.83 50.97
C ALA A 4 43.22 -11.50 49.59
N PHE A 5 42.16 -12.25 49.30
CA PHE A 5 41.80 -12.57 47.92
C PHE A 5 40.34 -12.16 47.71
N PHE A 6 40.17 -10.93 47.24
CA PHE A 6 39.01 -10.52 46.46
C PHE A 6 39.07 -11.30 45.14
N ARG A 7 38.13 -12.23 44.92
CA ARG A 7 37.85 -12.75 43.57
C ARG A 7 36.50 -12.23 43.12
N SER A 8 36.57 -11.11 42.41
CA SER A 8 35.52 -10.60 41.53
C SER A 8 35.27 -11.61 40.41
N THR A 9 34.01 -12.03 40.23
CA THR A 9 33.45 -12.26 38.90
C THR A 9 31.97 -11.89 38.97
N LEU A 10 31.67 -10.61 38.72
CA LEU A 10 30.32 -10.20 38.34
C LEU A 10 29.93 -10.99 37.09
N PRO A 11 28.80 -11.72 37.06
CA PRO A 11 28.26 -12.21 35.81
C PRO A 11 27.68 -11.01 35.06
N VAL A 12 28.54 -10.30 34.33
CA VAL A 12 28.10 -9.29 33.37
C VAL A 12 27.39 -10.07 32.26
N LEU A 13 26.06 -10.01 32.30
CA LEU A 13 25.19 -10.48 31.24
C LEU A 13 25.67 -9.84 29.92
N PRO A 14 26.05 -10.60 28.89
CA PRO A 14 26.37 -9.98 27.61
C PRO A 14 25.08 -9.35 27.10
N LEU A 15 25.05 -8.02 27.10
CA LEU A 15 24.09 -7.22 26.35
C LEU A 15 24.19 -7.66 24.89
N LEU A 16 23.36 -8.63 24.51
CA LEU A 16 23.04 -8.91 23.12
C LEU A 16 22.34 -7.65 22.59
N LEU A 17 23.15 -6.70 22.11
CA LEU A 17 22.70 -5.69 21.18
C LEU A 17 22.30 -6.43 19.90
N VAL A 18 21.08 -6.96 19.90
CA VAL A 18 20.35 -7.28 18.69
C VAL A 18 20.12 -5.93 18.03
N LEU A 19 21.07 -5.53 17.18
CA LEU A 19 20.82 -4.53 16.17
C LEU A 19 19.70 -5.11 15.30
N SER A 20 18.46 -4.78 15.64
CA SER A 20 17.35 -4.93 14.70
C SER A 20 17.81 -4.23 13.43
N PRO A 21 17.77 -4.87 12.26
CA PRO A 21 18.18 -4.23 11.02
C PRO A 21 17.38 -2.94 10.91
N VAL A 22 18.08 -1.82 11.06
CA VAL A 22 17.56 -0.47 10.84
C VAL A 22 17.10 -0.47 9.39
N ASN A 23 15.78 -0.43 9.20
CA ASN A 23 15.05 -0.25 7.95
C ASN A 23 15.91 -0.36 6.70
N SER A 24 16.22 -1.59 6.25
CA SER A 24 16.47 -1.76 4.82
C SER A 24 15.15 -1.38 4.15
N SER A 25 15.12 -0.27 3.43
CA SER A 25 13.92 0.11 2.68
C SER A 25 13.54 -1.08 1.82
N SER A 26 12.32 -1.58 1.94
CA SER A 26 11.83 -2.72 1.15
C SER A 26 11.62 -2.36 -0.33
N CYS A 27 12.09 -1.18 -0.74
CA CYS A 27 12.20 -0.68 -2.09
C CYS A 27 13.68 -0.64 -2.50
N ALA A 28 14.01 -1.29 -3.62
CA ALA A 28 15.33 -1.21 -4.23
C ALA A 28 15.36 -0.04 -5.23
N MET A 29 15.49 1.17 -4.69
CA MET A 29 15.65 2.37 -5.50
C MET A 29 17.12 2.55 -5.89
N GLU A 30 17.49 2.06 -7.07
CA GLU A 30 18.62 2.65 -7.80
C GLU A 30 18.14 3.97 -8.43
N ASN A 31 19.04 4.91 -8.73
CA ASN A 31 18.81 6.22 -9.36
C ASN A 31 18.08 6.13 -10.72
N LYS A 32 16.83 5.68 -10.72
CA LYS A 32 16.03 5.24 -11.87
C LYS A 32 14.73 6.05 -11.96
N THR A 33 14.80 7.30 -11.52
CA THR A 33 13.71 8.28 -11.52
C THR A 33 13.04 8.39 -12.89
N THR A 34 13.84 8.42 -13.97
CA THR A 34 13.33 8.43 -15.36
C THR A 34 12.61 7.14 -15.75
N GLU A 35 13.12 5.97 -15.35
CA GLU A 35 12.46 4.67 -15.61
C GLU A 35 11.10 4.61 -14.90
N ILE A 36 11.04 5.14 -13.68
CA ILE A 36 9.81 5.22 -12.88
C ILE A 36 8.81 6.16 -13.55
N HIS A 37 9.24 7.34 -13.99
CA HIS A 37 8.39 8.30 -14.70
C HIS A 37 7.76 7.68 -15.96
N VAL A 38 8.58 7.05 -16.81
CA VAL A 38 8.12 6.40 -18.04
C VAL A 38 7.09 5.29 -17.76
N LYS A 39 7.32 4.45 -16.75
CA LYS A 39 6.36 3.39 -16.38
C LYS A 39 5.08 3.96 -15.76
N TYR A 40 5.18 5.04 -15.00
CA TYR A 40 4.04 5.71 -14.42
C TYR A 40 3.14 6.31 -15.50
N GLU A 41 3.70 7.11 -16.42
CA GLU A 41 2.96 7.80 -17.48
C GLU A 41 2.33 6.82 -18.49
N ASN A 42 3.05 5.79 -18.90
CA ASN A 42 2.58 4.91 -19.98
C ASN A 42 1.63 3.80 -19.51
N ILE A 43 1.63 3.47 -18.22
CA ILE A 43 0.91 2.30 -17.70
C ILE A 43 0.07 2.70 -16.49
N LEU A 44 0.73 3.08 -15.39
CA LEU A 44 0.07 3.11 -14.09
C LEU A 44 -0.96 4.23 -13.94
N ILE A 45 -0.75 5.40 -14.56
CA ILE A 45 -1.66 6.55 -14.45
C ILE A 45 -3.05 6.23 -15.03
N HIS A 46 -3.11 5.48 -16.14
CA HIS A 46 -4.37 5.07 -16.74
C HIS A 46 -5.16 4.17 -15.78
N ASP A 47 -4.48 3.20 -15.18
CA ASP A 47 -5.10 2.27 -14.23
C ASP A 47 -5.58 2.96 -12.95
N ILE A 48 -4.84 3.94 -12.45
CA ILE A 48 -5.24 4.77 -11.32
C ILE A 48 -6.50 5.56 -11.65
N ASN A 49 -6.57 6.17 -12.84
CA ASN A 49 -7.73 6.95 -13.26
C ASN A 49 -8.98 6.06 -13.43
N GLU A 50 -8.83 4.87 -14.01
CA GLU A 50 -9.93 3.89 -14.11
C GLU A 50 -10.41 3.44 -12.72
N LEU A 51 -9.48 3.15 -11.80
CA LEU A 51 -9.81 2.79 -10.42
C LEU A 51 -10.59 3.90 -9.70
N VAL A 52 -10.20 5.17 -9.92
CA VAL A 52 -10.91 6.34 -9.37
C VAL A 52 -12.31 6.45 -9.96
N ASN A 53 -12.49 6.19 -11.26
CA ASN A 53 -13.80 6.18 -11.90
C ASN A 53 -14.71 5.10 -11.30
N ILE A 54 -14.21 3.86 -11.16
CA ILE A 54 -14.94 2.76 -10.50
C ILE A 54 -15.30 3.14 -9.05
N SER A 55 -14.38 3.79 -8.35
CA SER A 55 -14.61 4.29 -6.98
C SER A 55 -15.73 5.33 -6.94
N ALA A 56 -15.79 6.25 -7.90
CA ALA A 56 -16.86 7.26 -7.99
C ALA A 56 -18.23 6.65 -8.29
N GLN A 57 -18.29 5.64 -9.17
CA GLN A 57 -19.52 4.96 -9.55
C GLN A 57 -20.14 4.12 -8.41
N ASN A 58 -19.33 3.63 -7.47
CA ASN A 58 -19.83 2.94 -6.28
C ASN A 58 -20.58 3.93 -5.36
N ARG A 59 -21.90 4.08 -5.50
CA ARG A 59 -22.71 5.03 -4.72
C ARG A 59 -22.94 4.57 -3.26
N ASP A 60 -21.92 4.64 -2.42
CA ASP A 60 -22.10 4.54 -0.96
C ASP A 60 -22.36 5.94 -0.37
N ARG A 61 -23.64 6.26 -0.11
CA ARG A 61 -24.07 7.54 0.52
C ARG A 61 -23.48 7.78 1.91
N CYS A 62 -22.81 6.78 2.48
CA CYS A 62 -22.52 6.72 3.91
C CYS A 62 -21.08 7.13 4.29
N CYS A 63 -20.18 7.30 3.32
CA CYS A 63 -18.80 7.72 3.60
C CYS A 63 -18.68 9.19 4.04
N ARG A 64 -19.78 9.96 4.03
CA ARG A 64 -19.77 11.41 4.27
C ARG A 64 -19.93 11.84 5.73
N ASN A 65 -20.36 10.97 6.66
CA ASN A 65 -20.98 11.47 7.91
C ASN A 65 -20.76 10.66 9.20
N LYS A 66 -19.81 9.72 9.29
CA LYS A 66 -19.55 9.06 10.58
C LYS A 66 -18.17 9.44 11.10
N ASN A 67 -18.11 9.77 12.39
CA ASN A 67 -16.92 9.82 13.22
C ASN A 67 -16.20 8.47 13.12
N HIS A 68 -15.45 8.29 12.05
CA HIS A 68 -14.66 7.12 11.77
C HIS A 68 -13.39 7.20 12.60
N LYS A 69 -13.53 7.00 13.92
CA LYS A 69 -12.45 7.15 14.91
C LYS A 69 -11.18 6.32 14.58
N ASN A 70 -11.21 5.42 13.61
CA ASN A 70 -10.11 4.51 13.26
C ASN A 70 -9.91 4.26 11.75
N ILE A 71 -10.41 5.10 10.82
CA ILE A 71 -9.93 4.96 9.42
C ILE A 71 -8.46 5.40 9.42
N LYS A 72 -7.56 4.47 9.15
CA LYS A 72 -6.15 4.78 8.93
C LYS A 72 -6.05 5.57 7.62
N VAL A 73 -6.08 6.89 7.73
CA VAL A 73 -5.80 7.79 6.61
C VAL A 73 -4.31 7.75 6.36
N PHE A 74 -3.92 7.43 5.13
CA PHE A 74 -2.52 7.46 4.73
C PHE A 74 -2.19 8.86 4.23
N PHE A 75 -1.22 9.48 4.88
CA PHE A 75 -0.66 10.74 4.44
C PHE A 75 0.55 10.46 3.55
N CYS A 76 0.67 11.23 2.46
CA CYS A 76 1.87 11.23 1.65
C CYS A 76 2.89 12.14 2.33
N ASN A 77 3.95 11.55 2.88
CA ASN A 77 5.06 12.29 3.45
C ASN A 77 5.95 12.82 2.33
N ASP A 78 6.16 14.14 2.28
CA ASP A 78 6.89 14.84 1.22
C ASP A 78 8.41 14.56 1.22
N THR A 79 8.92 13.83 2.22
CA THR A 79 10.32 13.35 2.24
C THR A 79 10.43 11.84 2.06
N GLN A 80 9.29 11.14 1.99
CA GLN A 80 9.19 9.69 1.96
C GLN A 80 8.02 9.24 1.06
N GLU A 81 7.88 9.83 -0.13
CA GLU A 81 6.77 9.54 -1.04
C GLU A 81 6.77 8.07 -1.44
N ILE A 82 7.95 7.49 -1.67
CA ILE A 82 8.09 6.09 -2.09
C ILE A 82 7.61 5.14 -0.98
N GLU A 83 8.05 5.36 0.25
CA GLU A 83 7.58 4.58 1.41
C GLU A 83 6.08 4.78 1.65
N SER A 84 5.59 6.01 1.44
CA SER A 84 4.16 6.34 1.53
C SER A 84 3.35 5.56 0.48
N LEU A 85 3.78 5.59 -0.79
CA LEU A 85 3.15 4.89 -1.90
C LEU A 85 3.18 3.37 -1.71
N GLN A 86 4.31 2.83 -1.27
CA GLN A 86 4.45 1.44 -0.91
C GLN A 86 3.47 1.04 0.20
N SER A 87 3.43 1.81 1.29
CA SER A 87 2.54 1.56 2.43
C SER A 87 1.06 1.59 2.02
N MET A 88 0.68 2.57 1.19
CA MET A 88 -0.67 2.67 0.61
C MET A 88 -1.02 1.47 -0.27
N ALA A 89 -0.14 1.10 -1.21
CA ALA A 89 -0.34 -0.06 -2.09
C ALA A 89 -0.46 -1.36 -1.28
N CYS A 90 0.44 -1.58 -0.32
CA CYS A 90 0.40 -2.73 0.57
C CYS A 90 -0.84 -2.76 1.47
N ASN A 91 -1.38 -1.60 1.84
CA ASN A 91 -2.63 -1.52 2.58
C ASN A 91 -3.82 -1.88 1.70
N MET A 92 -3.85 -1.41 0.45
CA MET A 92 -4.93 -1.69 -0.50
C MET A 92 -5.06 -3.19 -0.82
N LEU A 93 -3.95 -3.95 -0.86
CA LEU A 93 -3.99 -5.40 -1.07
C LEU A 93 -4.80 -6.17 0.00
N ARG A 94 -5.00 -5.59 1.21
CA ARG A 94 -5.83 -6.22 2.26
C ARG A 94 -7.30 -6.38 1.84
N PHE A 95 -7.76 -5.57 0.88
CA PHE A 95 -9.14 -5.59 0.40
C PHE A 95 -9.40 -6.66 -0.65
N PHE A 96 -8.36 -7.31 -1.19
CA PHE A 96 -8.50 -8.25 -2.30
C PHE A 96 -9.44 -9.42 -2.01
N HIS A 97 -9.48 -9.91 -0.77
CA HIS A 97 -10.37 -11.01 -0.37
C HIS A 97 -11.68 -10.56 0.30
N LYS A 98 -11.95 -9.25 0.35
CA LYS A 98 -13.14 -8.70 1.02
C LYS A 98 -14.37 -8.81 0.12
N GLN A 99 -15.16 -9.87 0.32
CA GLN A 99 -16.34 -10.16 -0.50
C GLN A 99 -17.46 -9.12 -0.40
N ARG A 100 -17.41 -8.24 0.61
CA ARG A 100 -18.36 -7.12 0.73
C ARG A 100 -18.07 -5.99 -0.27
N ILE A 101 -16.93 -6.03 -0.95
CA ILE A 101 -16.52 -5.11 -2.02
C ILE A 101 -16.72 -5.85 -3.36
N SER A 102 -17.20 -5.15 -4.38
CA SER A 102 -17.42 -5.78 -5.70
C SER A 102 -16.11 -6.36 -6.24
N LYS A 103 -16.22 -7.50 -6.96
CA LYS A 103 -15.09 -8.20 -7.57
C LYS A 103 -14.28 -7.24 -8.45
N ALA A 104 -14.92 -6.56 -9.39
CA ALA A 104 -14.26 -5.58 -10.25
C ALA A 104 -13.48 -4.51 -9.46
N PHE A 105 -14.07 -3.96 -8.39
CA PHE A 105 -13.43 -2.90 -7.62
C PHE A 105 -12.22 -3.40 -6.81
N ARG A 106 -12.35 -4.54 -6.12
CA ARG A 106 -11.22 -5.13 -5.34
C ARG A 106 -10.10 -5.63 -6.25
N TRP A 107 -10.42 -6.12 -7.44
CA TRP A 107 -9.43 -6.56 -8.43
C TRP A 107 -8.66 -5.39 -9.02
N LYS A 108 -9.34 -4.34 -9.51
CA LYS A 108 -8.65 -3.16 -10.04
C LYS A 108 -7.81 -2.46 -8.98
N ALA A 109 -8.28 -2.42 -7.73
CA ALA A 109 -7.48 -1.91 -6.61
C ALA A 109 -6.20 -2.73 -6.39
N ALA A 110 -6.28 -4.06 -6.46
CA ALA A 110 -5.11 -4.92 -6.34
C ALA A 110 -4.16 -4.75 -7.54
N PHE A 111 -4.70 -4.59 -8.76
CA PHE A 111 -3.93 -4.34 -9.98
C PHE A 111 -3.09 -3.06 -9.86
N VAL A 112 -3.72 -1.94 -9.51
CA VAL A 112 -3.01 -0.66 -9.27
C VAL A 112 -1.99 -0.78 -8.14
N SER A 113 -2.31 -1.53 -7.08
CA SER A 113 -1.38 -1.72 -5.96
C SER A 113 -0.13 -2.49 -6.38
N CYS A 114 -0.30 -3.58 -7.13
CA CYS A 114 0.80 -4.38 -7.66
C CYS A 114 1.61 -3.63 -8.70
N GLY A 115 0.96 -2.88 -9.60
CA GLY A 115 1.62 -1.98 -10.53
C GLY A 115 2.46 -0.93 -9.81
N THR A 116 1.92 -0.29 -8.76
CA THR A 116 2.66 0.67 -7.92
C THR A 116 3.92 0.03 -7.33
N LEU A 117 3.80 -1.15 -6.71
CA LEU A 117 4.94 -1.85 -6.11
C LEU A 117 5.98 -2.26 -7.16
N GLN A 118 5.55 -2.69 -8.34
CA GLN A 118 6.44 -3.08 -9.43
C GLN A 118 7.18 -1.88 -10.03
N VAL A 119 6.50 -0.74 -10.23
CA VAL A 119 7.10 0.50 -10.72
C VAL A 119 8.17 0.99 -9.76
N LEU A 120 7.87 1.00 -8.45
CA LEU A 120 8.79 1.45 -7.40
C LEU A 120 9.81 0.39 -6.96
N LYS A 121 9.75 -0.83 -7.52
CA LYS A 121 10.57 -2.00 -7.13
C LYS A 121 10.52 -2.25 -5.62
N CYS A 122 9.33 -2.14 -5.05
CA CYS A 122 9.04 -2.34 -3.63
C CYS A 122 8.37 -3.69 -3.36
N LYS A 123 8.46 -4.15 -2.11
CA LYS A 123 7.76 -5.34 -1.60
C LYS A 123 6.87 -4.99 -0.41
N CYS A 124 5.90 -5.83 -0.07
CA CYS A 124 5.12 -5.63 1.15
C CYS A 124 5.71 -6.43 2.30
N GLU A 125 5.80 -5.81 3.47
CA GLU A 125 6.07 -6.54 4.70
C GLU A 125 4.89 -7.49 5.00
N GLY A 126 5.20 -8.79 5.02
CA GLY A 126 4.25 -9.87 5.28
C GLY A 126 3.87 -10.69 4.04
N HIS A 127 4.25 -11.97 4.05
CA HIS A 127 4.07 -12.95 2.96
C HIS A 127 2.64 -13.10 2.41
N ARG A 128 1.60 -12.67 3.13
CA ARG A 128 0.20 -12.79 2.65
C ARG A 128 -0.14 -11.78 1.56
N LYS A 129 0.50 -10.60 1.55
CA LYS A 129 0.22 -9.54 0.58
C LYS A 129 0.96 -9.76 -0.74
N GLU A 130 2.20 -10.27 -0.68
CA GLU A 130 3.00 -10.61 -1.87
C GLU A 130 2.35 -11.66 -2.77
N LYS A 131 1.58 -12.59 -2.20
CA LYS A 131 0.90 -13.64 -2.97
C LYS A 131 -0.22 -13.11 -3.88
N VAL A 132 -0.72 -11.89 -3.66
CA VAL A 132 -1.83 -11.35 -4.47
C VAL A 132 -1.36 -10.97 -5.87
N CYS A 133 -0.21 -10.32 -6.01
CA CYS A 133 0.24 -9.76 -7.28
C CYS A 133 0.45 -10.77 -8.42
N PRO A 134 1.00 -11.99 -8.17
CA PRO A 134 1.05 -13.03 -9.20
C PRO A 134 -0.31 -13.43 -9.77
N HIS A 135 -1.38 -13.38 -8.97
CA HIS A 135 -2.73 -13.77 -9.40
C HIS A 135 -3.46 -12.68 -10.17
N VAL A 136 -3.03 -11.42 -10.05
CA VAL A 136 -3.73 -10.27 -10.65
C VAL A 136 -3.43 -10.12 -12.15
N ASN A 137 -2.27 -10.59 -12.61
CA ASN A 137 -1.83 -10.49 -14.01
C ASN A 137 -2.50 -11.47 -14.99
N VAL A 138 -3.35 -12.38 -14.50
CA VAL A 138 -3.92 -13.48 -15.31
C VAL A 138 -5.30 -13.14 -15.91
N PHE A 139 -6.02 -12.15 -15.37
CA PHE A 139 -7.37 -11.82 -15.82
C PHE A 139 -7.39 -10.47 -16.57
N GLY A 140 -6.97 -10.52 -17.84
CA GLY A 140 -6.99 -9.40 -18.78
C GLY A 140 -8.09 -9.48 -19.85
N LYS A 141 -9.00 -10.46 -19.79
CA LYS A 141 -10.11 -10.55 -20.74
C LYS A 141 -11.41 -10.92 -20.06
N GLU A 142 -12.39 -10.07 -20.33
CA GLU A 142 -13.83 -10.24 -20.19
C GLU A 142 -14.35 -10.47 -18.77
N ASP A 143 -15.12 -9.49 -18.30
CA ASP A 143 -16.42 -9.71 -17.68
C ASP A 143 -17.05 -8.34 -17.44
N THR A 144 -17.80 -7.85 -18.44
CA THR A 144 -18.82 -6.81 -18.28
C THR A 144 -19.99 -7.41 -17.49
N GLU A 145 -19.77 -7.73 -16.21
CA GLU A 145 -20.87 -8.07 -15.33
C GLU A 145 -21.66 -6.81 -15.00
N THR A 146 -22.73 -6.61 -15.77
CA THR A 146 -23.78 -5.63 -15.51
C THR A 146 -24.64 -6.18 -14.37
N GLY A 147 -24.05 -6.27 -13.18
CA GLY A 147 -24.73 -6.72 -11.97
C GLY A 147 -25.51 -5.57 -11.36
N GLU A 148 -26.83 -5.65 -11.50
CA GLU A 148 -27.82 -4.74 -10.92
C GLU A 148 -27.44 -4.35 -9.48
N GLN A 149 -27.12 -3.07 -9.27
CA GLN A 149 -26.77 -2.53 -7.96
C GLN A 149 -28.01 -2.50 -7.08
N SER A 150 -28.36 -3.66 -6.49
CA SER A 150 -29.26 -3.71 -5.34
C SER A 150 -28.75 -2.71 -4.31
N ARG A 151 -29.67 -1.94 -3.70
CA ARG A 151 -29.37 -0.88 -2.72
C ARG A 151 -28.58 -1.47 -1.53
N LYS A 152 -27.25 -1.52 -1.65
CA LYS A 152 -26.37 -2.16 -0.67
C LYS A 152 -26.26 -1.29 0.57
N LYS A 153 -26.51 -1.93 1.71
CA LYS A 153 -26.25 -1.44 3.07
C LYS A 153 -24.81 -0.92 3.15
N CYS A 154 -24.64 0.26 3.75
CA CYS A 154 -23.35 0.93 4.02
C CYS A 154 -22.22 -0.08 4.31
N ASN A 155 -21.18 -0.08 3.47
CA ASN A 155 -19.98 -0.86 3.72
C ASN A 155 -18.79 0.03 4.12
N GLN A 156 -18.38 -0.06 5.38
CA GLN A 156 -17.21 0.64 5.91
C GLN A 156 -15.93 0.31 5.13
N GLU A 157 -15.77 -0.95 4.68
CA GLU A 157 -14.59 -1.38 3.94
C GLU A 157 -14.51 -0.70 2.57
N VAL A 158 -15.65 -0.38 1.95
CA VAL A 158 -15.69 0.38 0.70
C VAL A 158 -15.20 1.80 0.95
N CYS A 159 -15.71 2.49 1.98
CA CYS A 159 -15.28 3.85 2.30
C CYS A 159 -13.77 3.91 2.60
N GLU A 160 -13.25 2.96 3.40
CA GLU A 160 -11.81 2.86 3.65
C GLU A 160 -10.99 2.67 2.37
N LEU A 161 -11.45 1.80 1.46
CA LEU A 161 -10.77 1.59 0.18
C LEU A 161 -10.78 2.88 -0.66
N LYS A 162 -11.89 3.63 -0.69
CA LYS A 162 -11.98 4.91 -1.40
C LYS A 162 -11.00 5.94 -0.86
N GLU A 163 -10.89 6.07 0.45
CA GLU A 163 -9.91 6.98 1.07
C GLU A 163 -8.47 6.58 0.71
N ASN A 164 -8.14 5.29 0.75
CA ASN A 164 -6.82 4.81 0.32
C ASN A 164 -6.52 5.14 -1.14
N ILE A 165 -7.50 5.00 -2.03
CA ILE A 165 -7.36 5.34 -3.46
C ILE A 165 -7.12 6.83 -3.64
N SER A 166 -7.86 7.67 -2.90
CA SER A 166 -7.69 9.12 -2.91
C SER A 166 -6.28 9.53 -2.46
N SER A 167 -5.82 8.98 -1.33
CA SER A 167 -4.46 9.18 -0.82
C SER A 167 -3.39 8.71 -1.81
N LEU A 168 -3.54 7.52 -2.38
CA LEU A 168 -2.59 6.96 -3.34
C LEU A 168 -2.46 7.85 -4.58
N ARG A 169 -3.59 8.26 -5.17
CA ARG A 169 -3.61 9.14 -6.34
C ARG A 169 -2.92 10.47 -6.04
N SER A 170 -3.27 11.09 -4.91
CA SER A 170 -2.69 12.36 -4.49
C SER A 170 -1.16 12.24 -4.30
N CYS A 171 -0.71 11.14 -3.70
CA CYS A 171 0.71 10.89 -3.48
C CYS A 171 1.47 10.66 -4.78
N TRP A 172 0.90 9.92 -5.74
CA TRP A 172 1.48 9.78 -7.07
C TRP A 172 1.60 11.13 -7.79
N ASN A 173 0.57 11.97 -7.75
CA ASN A 173 0.61 13.32 -8.35
C ASN A 173 1.68 14.23 -7.69
N LYS A 174 1.97 14.04 -6.41
CA LYS A 174 3.06 14.74 -5.73
C LYS A 174 4.42 14.23 -6.19
N PHE A 175 4.58 12.90 -6.18
CA PHE A 175 5.82 12.26 -6.56
C PHE A 175 6.18 12.51 -8.03
N GLU A 176 5.20 12.48 -8.93
CA GLU A 176 5.32 12.88 -10.34
C GLU A 176 6.02 14.24 -10.47
N LYS A 177 5.54 15.27 -9.76
CA LYS A 177 6.14 16.62 -9.81
C LYS A 177 7.60 16.68 -9.35
N ILE A 178 8.07 15.71 -8.58
CA ILE A 178 9.46 15.61 -8.14
C ILE A 178 10.31 14.95 -9.23
N ILE A 179 9.78 13.90 -9.86
CA ILE A 179 10.50 13.09 -10.84
C ILE A 179 10.46 13.66 -12.27
N SER A 180 9.56 14.61 -12.55
CA SER A 180 9.48 15.34 -13.83
C SER A 180 10.33 16.62 -13.87
N ARG A 181 11.01 16.99 -12.76
CA ARG A 181 11.96 18.12 -12.69
C ARG A 181 13.35 17.68 -13.13
#